data_AF-A0A0L7LTH7-F1
#
_entry.id   AF-A0A0L7LTH7-F1
#
_cell.length_a   1.000
_cell.length_b   1.000
_cell.length_c   1.000
_cell.angle_alpha   90.00
_cell.angle_beta   90.00
_cell.angle_gamma   90.00
#
_symmetry.space_group_name_H-M   'P 1'
#
loop_
_entity.id
_entity.type
_entity.pdbx_description
1 polymer ?
#
loop_
_entity_poly.entity_id
_entity_poly.type
_entity_poly.pdbx_seq_one_letter_code
_entity_poly.pdbx_strand_id
1 'polypeptide(L)'
;MTTHFMATLPALLEKFGADPEKLTNLVSIPQHMDLELYTTQRQEANLTLLLNKIRDIVSIQTEAEVVETCGRTLEALCGEQCGVYTRCNVARATITDMCVNRYKEAIDEYRTLIEGCNACGVPQGETPDADEVFNVVNSLRKVSIMYMCHNLNDTNIWDSLFDDLPKCLAQNESQMPTQALVYVVRACFYSVVWSLHALEERVASGGGAPAVAEEAAALRARLHAYCAAYTSLCDLLIVFAEQLVLTGGGGGAVLRSLVYEPDAALADMLNRFIQEFVFVHHNYDGSVWGTSFGKWDSKSNGPRTK
;
A
#
# COMPACT_ATOMS: atom_id res chain seq x y z
N MET A 1 8.80 -20.68 26.28
CA MET A 1 9.05 -20.54 24.83
C MET A 1 9.53 -19.12 24.49
N THR A 2 8.78 -18.08 24.87
CA THR A 2 9.13 -16.66 24.68
C THR A 2 10.56 -16.31 25.11
N THR A 3 10.95 -16.60 26.36
CA THR A 3 12.29 -16.24 26.87
C THR A 3 13.45 -16.84 26.07
N HIS A 4 13.27 -18.04 25.53
CA HIS A 4 14.31 -18.65 24.70
C HIS A 4 14.49 -17.88 23.39
N PHE A 5 13.39 -17.58 22.69
CA PHE A 5 13.41 -16.87 21.41
C PHE A 5 13.79 -15.40 21.55
N MET A 6 13.53 -14.74 22.69
CA MET A 6 14.02 -13.37 22.92
C MET A 6 15.53 -13.27 22.69
N ALA A 7 16.30 -14.26 23.18
CA ALA A 7 17.75 -14.28 23.05
C ALA A 7 18.25 -14.88 21.72
N THR A 8 17.58 -15.90 21.18
CA THR A 8 18.09 -16.65 20.03
C THR A 8 17.59 -16.15 18.67
N LEU A 9 16.41 -15.53 18.61
CA LEU A 9 15.78 -15.12 17.36
C LEU A 9 16.64 -14.14 16.54
N PRO A 10 17.26 -13.09 17.12
CA PRO A 10 18.09 -12.17 16.35
C PRO A 10 19.25 -12.88 15.61
N ALA A 11 19.87 -13.88 16.23
CA ALA A 11 20.94 -14.67 15.62
C ALA A 11 20.43 -15.63 14.53
N LEU A 12 19.23 -16.18 14.70
CA LEU A 12 18.59 -17.01 13.67
C LEU A 12 18.24 -16.18 12.43
N LEU A 13 17.70 -14.98 12.61
CA LEU A 13 17.40 -14.05 11.51
C LEU A 13 18.64 -13.71 10.69
N GLU A 14 19.77 -13.46 11.36
CA GLU A 14 21.05 -13.23 10.68
C GLU A 14 21.54 -14.48 9.93
N LYS A 15 21.51 -15.64 10.59
CA LYS A 15 21.99 -16.90 10.01
C LYS A 15 21.21 -17.31 8.76
N PHE A 16 19.90 -17.06 8.74
CA PHE A 16 19.02 -17.46 7.65
C PHE A 16 18.62 -16.30 6.73
N GLY A 17 19.33 -15.16 6.80
CA GLY A 17 18.99 -13.94 6.06
C GLY A 17 18.90 -14.06 4.54
N ALA A 18 19.54 -15.07 3.94
CA ALA A 18 19.51 -15.31 2.50
C ALA A 18 18.33 -16.20 2.04
N ASP A 19 17.54 -16.75 2.96
CA ASP A 19 16.47 -17.71 2.68
C ASP A 19 15.09 -17.08 3.00
N PRO A 20 14.33 -16.64 1.98
CA PRO A 20 13.06 -15.94 2.18
C PRO A 20 12.00 -16.75 2.94
N GLU A 21 11.94 -18.06 2.71
CA GLU A 21 10.95 -18.94 3.35
C GLU A 21 11.27 -19.08 4.84
N LYS A 22 12.54 -19.31 5.19
CA LYS A 22 12.97 -19.34 6.59
C LYS A 22 12.82 -17.99 7.26
N LEU A 23 13.13 -16.89 6.57
CA LEU A 23 12.95 -15.54 7.10
C LEU A 23 11.49 -15.23 7.42
N THR A 24 10.57 -15.56 6.51
CA THR A 24 9.12 -15.39 6.72
C THR A 24 8.68 -16.11 7.99
N ASN A 25 9.04 -17.39 8.14
CA ASN A 25 8.72 -18.17 9.32
C ASN A 25 9.33 -17.59 10.60
N LEU A 26 10.60 -17.21 10.59
CA LEU A 26 11.30 -16.69 11.77
C LEU A 26 10.78 -15.31 12.20
N VAL A 27 10.57 -14.39 11.26
CA VAL A 27 10.07 -13.04 11.54
C VAL A 27 8.65 -13.08 12.09
N SER A 28 7.84 -14.11 11.80
CA SER A 28 6.49 -14.23 12.37
C SER A 28 6.46 -14.54 13.88
N ILE A 29 7.52 -15.15 14.43
CA ILE A 29 7.56 -15.63 15.82
C ILE A 29 7.20 -14.55 16.87
N PRO A 30 7.70 -13.30 16.80
CA PRO A 30 7.36 -12.25 17.77
C PRO A 30 5.87 -11.92 17.85
N GLN A 31 5.08 -12.23 16.83
CA GLN A 31 3.62 -12.04 16.85
C GLN A 31 2.92 -12.92 17.90
N HIS A 32 3.60 -13.96 18.40
CA HIS A 32 3.08 -14.89 19.41
C HIS A 32 3.82 -14.79 20.75
N MET A 33 4.67 -13.77 20.91
CA MET A 33 5.48 -13.59 22.10
C MET A 33 4.76 -12.76 23.16
N ASP A 34 4.99 -13.11 24.42
CA ASP A 34 4.61 -12.27 25.55
C ASP A 34 5.60 -11.10 25.67
N LEU A 35 5.17 -9.93 25.20
CA LEU A 35 6.00 -8.74 25.12
C LEU A 35 6.30 -8.12 26.50
N GLU A 36 5.52 -8.42 27.53
CA GLU A 36 5.79 -7.92 28.89
C GLU A 36 7.10 -8.48 29.43
N LEU A 37 7.47 -9.70 29.01
CA LEU A 37 8.71 -10.36 29.42
C LEU A 37 9.96 -9.59 29.02
N TYR A 38 9.89 -8.74 27.98
CA TYR A 38 11.02 -7.88 27.62
C TYR A 38 11.38 -6.88 28.73
N THR A 39 10.37 -6.40 29.47
CA THR A 39 10.57 -5.45 30.58
C THR A 39 10.78 -6.17 31.90
N THR A 40 9.95 -7.17 32.22
CA THR A 40 10.01 -7.87 33.52
C THR A 40 11.27 -8.71 33.69
N GLN A 41 11.85 -9.20 32.58
CA GLN A 41 13.10 -9.98 32.59
C GLN A 41 14.33 -9.17 32.10
N ARG A 42 14.20 -7.85 31.96
CA ARG A 42 15.29 -6.94 31.54
C ARG A 42 15.96 -7.37 30.23
N GLN A 43 15.16 -7.68 29.21
CA GLN A 43 15.60 -8.16 27.89
C GLN A 43 15.51 -7.07 26.80
N GLU A 44 15.48 -5.79 27.17
CA GLU A 44 15.33 -4.66 26.25
C GLU A 44 16.47 -4.57 25.21
N ALA A 45 17.66 -5.05 25.57
CA ALA A 45 18.78 -5.17 24.64
C ALA A 45 18.47 -6.16 23.51
N ASN A 46 17.87 -7.30 23.84
CA ASN A 46 17.45 -8.30 22.86
C ASN A 46 16.30 -7.81 21.98
N LEU A 47 15.37 -7.02 22.53
CA LEU A 47 14.35 -6.34 21.73
C LEU A 47 14.99 -5.37 20.72
N THR A 48 15.98 -4.59 21.16
CA THR A 48 16.70 -3.66 20.27
C THR A 48 17.40 -4.41 19.14
N LEU A 49 18.03 -5.54 19.44
CA LEU A 49 18.64 -6.41 18.42
C LEU A 49 17.61 -6.93 17.41
N LEU A 50 16.46 -7.43 17.90
CA LEU A 50 15.37 -7.89 17.04
C LEU A 50 14.88 -6.78 16.09
N LEU A 51 14.60 -5.59 16.62
CA LEU A 51 14.11 -4.45 15.84
C LEU A 51 15.13 -4.03 14.76
N ASN A 52 16.43 -4.02 15.10
CA ASN A 52 17.48 -3.75 14.12
C ASN A 52 17.54 -4.82 13.03
N LYS A 53 17.41 -6.12 13.37
CA LYS A 53 17.37 -7.19 12.38
C LYS A 53 16.14 -7.07 11.46
N ILE A 54 14.97 -6.71 11.98
CA ILE A 54 13.78 -6.46 11.15
C ILE A 54 14.03 -5.31 10.17
N ARG A 55 14.62 -4.20 10.63
CA ARG A 55 15.00 -3.08 9.75
C ARG A 55 15.96 -3.52 8.65
N ASP A 56 17.00 -4.27 9.00
CA ASP A 56 18.02 -4.74 8.05
C ASP A 56 17.41 -5.71 7.02
N ILE A 57 16.47 -6.57 7.43
CA ILE A 57 15.71 -7.44 6.51
C ILE A 57 14.87 -6.59 5.55
N VAL A 58 14.09 -5.63 6.07
CA VAL A 58 13.25 -4.76 5.24
C VAL A 58 14.08 -3.95 4.24
N SER A 59 15.30 -3.52 4.60
CA SER A 59 16.14 -2.72 3.72
C SER A 59 16.64 -3.52 2.51
N ILE A 60 17.06 -4.77 2.70
CA ILE A 60 17.68 -5.59 1.64
C ILE A 60 16.69 -6.48 0.89
N GLN A 61 15.63 -6.94 1.54
CA GLN A 61 14.77 -7.98 0.98
C GLN A 61 13.90 -7.45 -0.15
N THR A 62 13.68 -8.28 -1.17
CA THR A 62 12.85 -8.00 -2.35
C THR A 62 11.55 -8.78 -2.33
N GLU A 63 11.53 -9.93 -1.66
CA GLU A 63 10.35 -10.79 -1.56
C GLU A 63 9.22 -10.14 -0.75
N ALA A 64 8.04 -10.02 -1.38
CA ALA A 64 6.90 -9.31 -0.81
C ALA A 64 6.43 -9.95 0.52
N GLU A 65 6.37 -11.28 0.57
CA GLU A 65 5.89 -12.04 1.73
C GLU A 65 6.74 -11.81 2.98
N VAL A 66 8.06 -11.73 2.82
CA VAL A 66 8.98 -11.44 3.92
C VAL A 66 8.75 -10.03 4.45
N VAL A 67 8.67 -9.03 3.56
CA VAL A 67 8.46 -7.62 3.94
C VAL A 67 7.09 -7.44 4.59
N GLU A 68 6.06 -8.12 4.10
CA GLU A 68 4.73 -8.14 4.71
C GLU A 68 4.78 -8.73 6.12
N THR A 69 5.46 -9.85 6.29
CA THR A 69 5.60 -10.48 7.60
C THR A 69 6.38 -9.59 8.56
N CYS A 70 7.39 -8.84 8.09
CA CYS A 70 8.03 -7.78 8.87
C CYS A 70 7.03 -6.70 9.31
N GLY A 71 6.21 -6.18 8.38
CA GLY A 71 5.20 -5.16 8.69
C GLY A 71 4.18 -5.63 9.73
N ARG A 72 3.60 -6.83 9.57
CA ARG A 72 2.67 -7.42 10.55
C ARG A 72 3.33 -7.67 11.90
N THR A 73 4.61 -8.04 11.90
CA THR A 73 5.36 -8.22 13.13
C THR A 73 5.61 -6.90 13.85
N LEU A 74 5.94 -5.83 13.12
CA LEU A 74 6.07 -4.49 13.69
C LEU A 74 4.74 -3.99 14.27
N GLU A 75 3.62 -4.29 13.61
CA GLU A 75 2.27 -3.99 14.13
C GLU A 75 2.04 -4.69 15.48
N ALA A 76 2.26 -6.01 15.55
CA ALA A 76 2.11 -6.78 16.79
C ALA A 76 3.03 -6.26 17.92
N LEU A 77 4.26 -5.89 17.59
CA LEU A 77 5.22 -5.33 18.54
C LEU A 77 4.82 -3.93 19.06
N CYS A 78 3.95 -3.21 18.34
CA CYS A 78 3.49 -1.87 18.70
C CYS A 78 2.09 -1.86 19.37
N GLY A 79 1.70 -2.94 20.07
CA GLY A 79 0.47 -2.92 20.87
C GLY A 79 0.50 -1.82 21.94
N GLU A 80 -0.48 -0.92 21.95
CA GLU A 80 -0.50 0.32 22.74
C GLU A 80 -0.42 0.12 24.26
N GLN A 81 -0.83 -1.05 24.75
CA GLN A 81 -0.84 -1.37 26.18
C GLN A 81 0.47 -2.01 26.66
N CYS A 82 1.44 -2.21 25.76
CA CYS A 82 2.67 -2.91 26.10
C CYS A 82 3.76 -1.95 26.62
N GLY A 83 4.48 -2.36 27.67
CA GLY A 83 5.60 -1.60 28.23
C GLY A 83 6.77 -1.36 27.26
N VAL A 84 6.81 -2.04 26.12
CA VAL A 84 7.82 -1.82 25.07
C VAL A 84 7.35 -0.88 23.94
N TYR A 85 6.10 -0.42 23.97
CA TYR A 85 5.45 0.34 22.89
C TYR A 85 6.32 1.47 22.35
N THR A 86 6.81 2.37 23.21
CA THR A 86 7.59 3.54 22.77
C THR A 86 8.82 3.15 21.95
N ARG A 87 9.53 2.09 22.35
CA ARG A 87 10.73 1.62 21.63
C ARG A 87 10.35 1.00 20.30
N CYS A 88 9.32 0.17 20.27
CA CYS A 88 8.83 -0.48 19.05
C CYS A 88 8.27 0.56 18.06
N ASN A 89 7.54 1.56 18.55
CA ASN A 89 6.99 2.64 17.74
C ASN A 89 8.09 3.48 17.07
N VAL A 90 9.17 3.82 17.80
CA VAL A 90 10.32 4.52 17.20
C VAL A 90 10.98 3.68 16.10
N ALA A 91 11.14 2.36 16.31
CA ALA A 91 11.68 1.47 15.29
C ALA A 91 10.75 1.35 14.08
N ARG A 92 9.44 1.24 14.30
CA ARG A 92 8.41 1.24 13.24
C ARG A 92 8.53 2.51 12.39
N ALA A 93 8.50 3.69 13.01
CA ALA A 93 8.65 4.98 12.32
C ALA A 93 9.95 5.05 11.52
N THR A 94 11.07 4.62 12.11
CA THR A 94 12.37 4.58 11.42
C THR A 94 12.34 3.70 10.17
N ILE A 95 11.69 2.54 10.25
CA ILE A 95 11.59 1.59 9.14
C ILE A 95 10.66 2.13 8.05
N THR A 96 9.51 2.70 8.42
CA THR A 96 8.57 3.29 7.46
C THR A 96 9.18 4.49 6.75
N ASP A 97 9.86 5.38 7.47
CA ASP A 97 10.56 6.53 6.91
C ASP A 97 11.65 6.10 5.93
N MET A 98 12.42 5.06 6.27
CA MET A 98 13.41 4.48 5.37
C MET A 98 12.77 3.99 4.05
N CYS A 99 11.64 3.28 4.12
CA CYS A 99 10.93 2.83 2.92
C CYS A 99 10.42 4.00 2.08
N VAL A 100 9.86 5.03 2.71
CA VAL A 100 9.35 6.21 2.04
C VAL A 100 10.46 7.04 1.38
N ASN A 101 11.58 7.25 2.08
CA ASN A 101 12.72 7.99 1.52
C ASN A 101 13.32 7.27 0.31
N ARG A 102 13.48 5.95 0.40
CA ARG A 102 13.96 5.15 -0.74
C ARG A 102 13.01 5.17 -1.92
N TYR A 103 11.70 5.26 -1.68
CA TYR A 103 10.72 5.49 -2.73
C TYR A 103 10.88 6.87 -3.37
N LYS A 104 10.98 7.94 -2.57
CA LYS A 104 11.17 9.31 -3.08
C LYS A 104 12.40 9.41 -3.97
N GLU A 105 13.52 8.85 -3.52
CA GLU A 105 14.76 8.79 -4.31
C GLU A 105 14.55 8.04 -5.63
N ALA A 106 13.98 6.83 -5.59
CA ALA A 106 13.81 6.00 -6.78
C ALA A 106 12.80 6.58 -7.79
N ILE A 107 11.70 7.19 -7.32
CA ILE A 107 10.70 7.77 -8.22
C ILE A 107 11.19 9.09 -8.84
N ASP A 108 11.93 9.90 -8.08
CA ASP A 108 12.49 11.16 -8.59
C ASP A 108 13.57 10.88 -9.64
N GLU A 109 14.44 9.89 -9.41
CA GLU A 109 15.42 9.42 -10.39
C GLU A 109 14.72 8.89 -11.65
N TYR A 110 13.73 8.02 -11.50
CA TYR A 110 12.98 7.43 -12.61
C TYR A 110 12.27 8.49 -13.48
N ARG A 111 11.57 9.44 -12.85
CA ARG A 111 10.88 10.53 -13.55
C ARG A 111 11.85 11.49 -14.24
N THR A 112 12.97 11.81 -13.60
CA THR A 112 14.01 12.69 -14.18
C THR A 112 14.55 12.11 -15.49
N LEU A 113 14.80 10.79 -15.54
CA LEU A 113 15.26 10.10 -16.74
C LEU A 113 14.22 10.17 -17.87
N ILE A 114 12.93 9.97 -17.55
CA ILE A 114 11.83 10.06 -18.52
C ILE A 114 11.67 11.48 -19.07
N GLU A 115 11.67 12.50 -18.20
CA GLU A 115 11.54 13.90 -18.62
C GLU A 115 12.74 14.35 -19.44
N GLY A 116 13.95 13.94 -19.05
CA GLY A 116 15.18 14.13 -19.80
C GLY A 116 15.05 13.59 -21.22
N CYS A 117 14.55 12.37 -21.40
CA CYS A 117 14.29 11.77 -22.72
C CYS A 117 13.32 12.59 -23.58
N ASN A 118 12.25 13.10 -22.98
CA ASN A 118 11.21 13.85 -23.71
C ASN A 118 11.69 15.25 -24.14
N ALA A 119 12.57 15.89 -23.37
CA ALA A 119 13.01 17.27 -23.60
C ALA A 119 14.16 17.40 -24.61
N CYS A 120 15.07 16.41 -24.70
CA CYS A 120 16.28 16.57 -25.50
C CYS A 120 16.11 16.24 -26.99
N GLY A 121 15.04 15.58 -27.42
CA GLY A 121 14.83 15.23 -28.85
C GLY A 121 15.95 14.38 -29.46
N VAL A 122 16.88 13.92 -28.63
CA VAL A 122 17.98 13.04 -28.98
C VAL A 122 17.46 11.60 -28.80
N PRO A 123 17.63 10.69 -29.76
CA PRO A 123 17.24 9.28 -29.63
C PRO A 123 17.97 8.49 -28.51
N GLN A 124 18.72 9.20 -27.67
CA GLN A 124 19.72 8.74 -26.71
C GLN A 124 19.67 9.61 -25.44
N GLY A 125 18.48 10.06 -25.04
CA GLY A 125 18.24 10.30 -23.61
C GLY A 125 18.34 8.96 -22.87
N GLU A 126 18.93 8.95 -21.68
CA GLU A 126 19.01 7.76 -20.84
C GLU A 126 17.59 7.36 -20.42
N THR A 127 16.99 6.44 -21.17
CA THR A 127 15.76 5.79 -20.76
C THR A 127 16.06 4.98 -19.50
N PRO A 128 15.15 4.91 -18.51
CA PRO A 128 15.35 4.09 -17.33
C PRO A 128 15.73 2.66 -17.72
N ASP A 129 16.85 2.19 -17.19
CA ASP A 129 17.35 0.85 -17.42
C ASP A 129 16.69 -0.16 -16.47
N ALA A 130 17.20 -1.40 -16.47
CA ALA A 130 16.64 -2.47 -15.65
C ALA A 130 16.76 -2.20 -14.14
N ASP A 131 17.82 -1.52 -13.70
CA ASP A 131 18.09 -1.22 -12.30
C ASP A 131 17.19 -0.08 -11.82
N GLU A 132 16.98 0.99 -12.61
CA GLU A 132 16.03 2.05 -12.24
C GLU A 132 14.58 1.53 -12.22
N VAL A 133 14.19 0.71 -13.20
CA VAL A 133 12.88 0.05 -13.22
C VAL A 133 12.71 -0.85 -11.99
N PHE A 134 13.75 -1.61 -11.64
CA PHE A 134 13.72 -2.45 -10.45
C PHE A 134 13.61 -1.62 -9.16
N ASN A 135 14.37 -0.54 -9.03
CA ASN A 135 14.38 0.33 -7.86
C ASN A 135 13.02 0.99 -7.62
N VAL A 136 12.38 1.53 -8.66
CA VAL A 136 11.05 2.14 -8.53
C VAL A 136 9.99 1.09 -8.18
N VAL A 137 10.02 -0.09 -8.84
CA VAL A 137 9.06 -1.17 -8.57
C VAL A 137 9.23 -1.72 -7.15
N ASN A 138 10.47 -1.96 -6.71
CA ASN A 138 10.74 -2.55 -5.40
C ASN A 138 10.48 -1.55 -4.25
N SER A 139 10.81 -0.27 -4.43
CA SER A 139 10.52 0.76 -3.43
C SER A 139 9.01 0.97 -3.25
N LEU A 140 8.24 1.04 -4.35
CA LEU A 140 6.77 1.10 -4.32
C LEU A 140 6.14 -0.17 -3.72
N ARG A 141 6.71 -1.35 -4.00
CA ARG A 141 6.31 -2.61 -3.33
C ARG A 141 6.40 -2.46 -1.82
N LYS A 142 7.56 -2.03 -1.30
CA LYS A 142 7.78 -1.84 0.13
C LYS A 142 6.86 -0.78 0.72
N VAL A 143 6.69 0.38 0.07
CA VAL A 143 5.76 1.43 0.50
C VAL A 143 4.33 0.91 0.58
N SER A 144 3.85 0.19 -0.44
CA SER A 144 2.48 -0.33 -0.44
C SER A 144 2.25 -1.41 0.62
N ILE A 145 3.27 -2.22 0.95
CA ILE A 145 3.21 -3.17 2.08
C ILE A 145 3.21 -2.42 3.42
N MET A 146 4.09 -1.42 3.59
CA MET A 146 4.14 -0.65 4.83
C MET A 146 2.84 0.11 5.07
N TYR A 147 2.25 0.70 4.03
CA TYR A 147 0.92 1.30 4.09
C TYR A 147 -0.18 0.31 4.43
N MET A 148 -0.08 -0.95 4.01
CA MET A 148 -1.07 -1.96 4.40
C MET A 148 -1.07 -2.19 5.92
N CYS A 149 0.10 -2.19 6.56
CA CYS A 149 0.25 -2.52 7.96
C CYS A 149 0.27 -1.28 8.88
N HIS A 150 0.62 -0.11 8.36
CA HIS A 150 0.90 1.09 9.14
C HIS A 150 0.36 2.34 8.44
N ASN A 151 -0.08 3.32 9.23
CA ASN A 151 -0.49 4.61 8.70
C ASN A 151 0.76 5.45 8.33
N LEU A 152 0.93 5.75 7.04
CA LEU A 152 2.02 6.58 6.51
C LEU A 152 1.54 7.96 6.03
N ASN A 153 0.29 8.37 6.34
CA ASN A 153 -0.30 9.59 5.79
C ASN A 153 0.43 10.88 6.22
N ASP A 154 1.16 10.84 7.33
CA ASP A 154 2.01 11.93 7.83
C ASP A 154 3.26 12.17 6.97
N THR A 155 3.65 11.21 6.13
CA THR A 155 4.79 11.32 5.22
C THR A 155 4.53 12.14 3.95
N ASN A 156 3.26 12.55 3.74
CA ASN A 156 2.80 13.42 2.65
C ASN A 156 3.19 12.94 1.24
N ILE A 157 3.13 11.64 0.98
CA ILE A 157 3.47 11.06 -0.34
C ILE A 157 2.27 10.84 -1.26
N TRP A 158 1.06 11.25 -0.87
CA TRP A 158 -0.14 11.08 -1.70
C TRP A 158 0.02 11.69 -3.10
N ASP A 159 0.43 12.96 -3.19
CA ASP A 159 0.52 13.65 -4.47
C ASP A 159 1.57 13.00 -5.38
N SER A 160 2.71 12.60 -4.81
CA SER A 160 3.74 11.88 -5.56
C SER A 160 3.26 10.50 -6.01
N LEU A 161 2.53 9.75 -5.18
CA LEU A 161 1.97 8.47 -5.60
C LEU A 161 0.95 8.64 -6.73
N PHE A 162 0.09 9.65 -6.63
CA PHE A 162 -1.05 9.81 -7.53
C PHE A 162 -0.69 10.46 -8.88
N ASP A 163 0.43 11.18 -8.98
CA ASP A 163 0.80 11.99 -10.15
C ASP A 163 0.78 11.23 -11.49
N ASP A 164 1.24 9.97 -11.51
CA ASP A 164 1.36 9.20 -12.76
C ASP A 164 0.05 8.51 -13.19
N LEU A 165 -0.86 8.23 -12.25
CA LEU A 165 -2.07 7.44 -12.53
C LEU A 165 -2.98 8.11 -13.59
N PRO A 166 -3.37 9.39 -13.46
CA PRO A 166 -4.19 10.07 -14.47
C PRO A 166 -3.50 10.17 -15.83
N LYS A 167 -2.17 10.35 -15.86
CA LYS A 167 -1.38 10.50 -17.10
C LYS A 167 -1.43 9.21 -17.93
N CYS A 168 -1.28 8.06 -17.26
CA CYS A 168 -1.33 6.75 -17.91
C CYS A 168 -2.68 6.48 -18.60
N LEU A 169 -3.79 6.91 -17.98
CA LEU A 169 -5.14 6.76 -18.55
C LEU A 169 -5.38 7.66 -19.74
N ALA A 170 -4.86 8.89 -19.70
CA ALA A 170 -5.09 9.88 -20.74
C ALA A 170 -4.31 9.59 -22.03
N GLN A 171 -3.10 9.05 -21.90
CA GLN A 171 -2.16 8.91 -23.02
C GLN A 171 -2.19 7.53 -23.70
N ASN A 172 -2.88 6.53 -23.12
CA ASN A 172 -2.88 5.14 -23.61
C ASN A 172 -1.46 4.51 -23.79
N GLU A 173 -0.44 5.18 -23.25
CA GLU A 173 0.95 4.76 -23.15
C GLU A 173 1.41 5.05 -21.72
N SER A 174 1.82 4.00 -21.01
CA SER A 174 2.32 4.14 -19.64
C SER A 174 3.82 4.34 -19.68
N GLN A 175 4.27 5.53 -19.25
CA GLN A 175 5.69 5.76 -18.98
C GLN A 175 6.15 5.05 -17.70
N MET A 176 5.20 4.65 -16.84
CA MET A 176 5.47 3.88 -15.63
C MET A 176 5.39 2.37 -15.87
N PRO A 177 6.20 1.54 -15.17
CA PRO A 177 6.07 0.10 -15.26
C PRO A 177 4.71 -0.37 -14.72
N THR A 178 4.03 -1.29 -15.41
CA THR A 178 2.70 -1.78 -14.99
C THR A 178 2.70 -2.30 -13.54
N GLN A 179 3.77 -2.99 -13.13
CA GLN A 179 3.87 -3.49 -11.76
C GLN A 179 4.02 -2.37 -10.72
N ALA A 180 4.69 -1.25 -11.06
CA ALA A 180 4.76 -0.08 -10.20
C ALA A 180 3.37 0.53 -9.99
N LEU A 181 2.57 0.64 -11.06
CA LEU A 181 1.20 1.15 -10.99
C LEU A 181 0.31 0.30 -10.08
N VAL A 182 0.44 -1.03 -10.08
CA VAL A 182 -0.28 -1.91 -9.14
C VAL A 182 0.02 -1.52 -7.68
N TYR A 183 1.28 -1.26 -7.34
CA TYR A 183 1.66 -0.84 -6.00
C TYR A 183 1.21 0.58 -5.66
N VAL A 184 1.19 1.50 -6.63
CA VAL A 184 0.62 2.85 -6.47
C VAL A 184 -0.87 2.76 -6.14
N VAL A 185 -1.64 2.02 -6.94
CA VAL A 185 -3.08 1.79 -6.72
C VAL A 185 -3.33 1.23 -5.32
N ARG A 186 -2.50 0.27 -4.89
CA ARG A 186 -2.58 -0.31 -3.54
C ARG A 186 -2.20 0.68 -2.43
N ALA A 187 -1.16 1.47 -2.60
CA ALA A 187 -0.72 2.46 -1.61
C ALA A 187 -1.77 3.58 -1.44
N CYS A 188 -2.32 4.09 -2.54
CA CYS A 188 -3.40 5.08 -2.50
C CYS A 188 -4.67 4.51 -1.84
N PHE A 189 -5.03 3.24 -2.10
CA PHE A 189 -6.13 2.58 -1.39
C PHE A 189 -5.92 2.62 0.13
N TYR A 190 -4.78 2.17 0.63
CA TYR A 190 -4.51 2.16 2.05
C TYR A 190 -4.42 3.56 2.65
N SER A 191 -3.90 4.55 1.92
CA SER A 191 -3.90 5.95 2.36
C SER A 191 -5.33 6.46 2.61
N VAL A 192 -6.28 6.13 1.73
CA VAL A 192 -7.70 6.46 1.89
C VAL A 192 -8.30 5.73 3.10
N VAL A 193 -8.04 4.43 3.25
CA VAL A 193 -8.55 3.64 4.38
C VAL A 193 -8.00 4.14 5.72
N TRP A 194 -6.71 4.45 5.81
CA TRP A 194 -6.12 5.04 7.02
C TRP A 194 -6.66 6.44 7.32
N SER A 195 -6.95 7.24 6.29
CA SER A 195 -7.57 8.55 6.47
C SER A 195 -8.98 8.42 7.04
N LEU A 196 -9.74 7.41 6.59
CA LEU A 196 -11.06 7.12 7.14
C LEU A 196 -10.96 6.68 8.61
N HIS A 197 -10.08 5.74 8.91
CA HIS A 197 -9.88 5.27 10.28
C HIS A 197 -9.52 6.41 11.25
N ALA A 198 -8.57 7.27 10.88
CA ALA A 198 -8.20 8.43 11.69
C ALA A 198 -9.36 9.42 11.90
N LEU A 199 -10.21 9.60 10.88
CA LEU A 199 -11.40 10.43 10.97
C LEU A 199 -12.45 9.81 11.90
N GLU A 200 -12.68 8.49 11.84
CA GLU A 200 -13.59 7.77 12.73
C GLU A 200 -13.15 7.88 14.19
N GLU A 201 -11.87 7.70 14.49
CA GLU A 201 -11.31 7.88 15.84
C GLU A 201 -11.48 9.32 16.34
N ARG A 202 -11.25 10.31 15.47
CA ARG A 202 -11.42 11.72 15.81
C ARG A 202 -12.88 12.09 16.07
N VAL A 203 -13.81 11.53 15.29
CA VAL A 203 -15.25 11.67 15.52
C VAL A 203 -15.65 11.02 16.85
N ALA A 204 -15.16 9.81 17.13
CA ALA A 204 -15.46 9.07 18.35
C ALA A 204 -14.92 9.76 19.62
N SER A 205 -13.77 10.44 19.51
CA SER A 205 -13.16 11.21 20.61
C SER A 205 -13.74 12.62 20.78
N GLY A 206 -14.76 13.00 20.00
CA GLY A 206 -15.41 14.31 20.13
C GLY A 206 -14.60 15.47 19.53
N GLY A 207 -13.83 15.20 18.48
CA GLY A 207 -13.02 16.20 17.78
C GLY A 207 -13.82 17.42 17.31
N GLY A 208 -13.15 18.57 17.25
CA GLY A 208 -13.79 19.83 16.87
C GLY A 208 -14.43 19.76 15.47
N ALA A 209 -15.70 20.16 15.38
CA ALA A 209 -16.48 20.14 14.14
C ALA A 209 -15.79 20.71 12.89
N PRO A 210 -15.07 21.87 12.94
CA PRO A 210 -14.44 22.41 11.74
C PRO A 210 -13.25 21.57 11.23
N ALA A 211 -12.39 21.09 12.13
CA ALA A 211 -11.23 20.28 11.74
C ALA A 211 -11.67 18.93 11.14
N VAL A 212 -12.67 18.29 11.76
CA VAL A 212 -13.27 17.05 11.27
C VAL A 212 -13.90 17.23 9.88
N ALA A 213 -14.55 18.37 9.62
CA ALA A 213 -15.15 18.66 8.32
C ALA A 213 -14.09 18.90 7.22
N GLU A 214 -12.99 19.58 7.55
CA GLU A 214 -11.87 19.81 6.62
C GLU A 214 -11.20 18.50 6.21
N GLU A 215 -10.92 17.62 7.17
CA GLU A 215 -10.34 16.31 6.92
C GLU A 215 -11.26 15.41 6.10
N ALA A 216 -12.56 15.43 6.40
CA ALA A 216 -13.55 14.71 5.62
C ALA A 216 -13.62 15.22 4.17
N ALA A 217 -13.55 16.54 3.96
CA ALA A 217 -13.52 17.11 2.61
C ALA A 217 -12.25 16.69 1.85
N ALA A 218 -11.09 16.69 2.50
CA ALA A 218 -9.84 16.21 1.92
C ALA A 218 -9.90 14.72 1.56
N LEU A 219 -10.42 13.89 2.46
CA LEU A 219 -10.63 12.46 2.23
C LEU A 219 -11.59 12.23 1.05
N ARG A 220 -12.71 12.96 1.01
CA ARG A 220 -13.66 12.91 -0.09
C ARG A 220 -12.98 13.24 -1.43
N ALA A 221 -12.16 14.29 -1.48
CA ALA A 221 -11.43 14.66 -2.69
C ALA A 221 -10.47 13.54 -3.15
N ARG A 222 -9.72 12.94 -2.22
CA ARG A 222 -8.83 11.80 -2.51
C ARG A 222 -9.58 10.58 -3.01
N LEU A 223 -10.71 10.23 -2.37
CA LEU A 223 -11.58 9.13 -2.78
C LEU A 223 -12.10 9.34 -4.21
N HIS A 224 -12.63 10.52 -4.52
CA HIS A 224 -13.13 10.82 -5.87
C HIS A 224 -12.01 10.79 -6.91
N ALA A 225 -10.85 11.38 -6.62
CA ALA A 225 -9.69 11.33 -7.51
C ALA A 225 -9.27 9.88 -7.78
N TYR A 226 -9.17 9.08 -6.72
CA TYR A 226 -8.86 7.66 -6.80
C TYR A 226 -9.85 6.90 -7.66
N CYS A 227 -11.15 7.02 -7.41
CA CYS A 227 -12.19 6.31 -8.18
C CYS A 227 -12.26 6.76 -9.65
N ALA A 228 -11.93 8.03 -9.93
CA ALA A 228 -11.87 8.56 -11.29
C ALA A 228 -10.66 8.03 -12.08
N ALA A 229 -9.50 7.89 -11.42
CA ALA A 229 -8.31 7.33 -12.05
C ALA A 229 -8.33 5.79 -12.07
N TYR A 230 -8.95 5.17 -11.08
CA TYR A 230 -9.02 3.72 -10.96
C TYR A 230 -10.42 3.30 -10.53
N THR A 231 -11.20 2.93 -11.53
CA THR A 231 -12.64 2.70 -11.43
C THR A 231 -12.98 1.29 -10.89
N SER A 232 -12.01 0.52 -10.35
CA SER A 232 -12.22 -0.92 -10.09
C SER A 232 -11.69 -1.48 -8.76
N LEU A 233 -11.85 -0.75 -7.65
CA LEU A 233 -11.79 -1.38 -6.31
C LEU A 233 -13.17 -1.49 -5.67
N CYS A 234 -13.80 -2.66 -5.81
CA CYS A 234 -15.06 -2.99 -5.15
C CYS A 234 -14.99 -2.78 -3.63
N ASP A 235 -13.82 -2.98 -3.02
CA ASP A 235 -13.62 -2.81 -1.58
C ASP A 235 -13.89 -1.37 -1.13
N LEU A 236 -13.48 -0.35 -1.89
CA LEU A 236 -13.81 1.04 -1.54
C LEU A 236 -15.30 1.34 -1.70
N LEU A 237 -15.96 0.74 -2.70
CA LEU A 237 -17.42 0.87 -2.85
C LEU A 237 -18.17 0.28 -1.65
N ILE A 238 -17.62 -0.79 -1.05
CA ILE A 238 -18.17 -1.41 0.15
C ILE A 238 -17.86 -0.57 1.40
N VAL A 239 -16.60 -0.14 1.57
CA VAL A 239 -16.13 0.67 2.71
C VAL A 239 -16.86 2.01 2.78
N PHE A 240 -17.06 2.67 1.65
CA PHE A 240 -17.73 3.97 1.54
C PHE A 240 -19.21 3.86 1.13
N ALA A 241 -19.85 2.71 1.40
CA ALA A 241 -21.30 2.54 1.20
C ALA A 241 -22.12 3.23 2.30
N GLU A 242 -23.45 3.22 2.18
CA GLU A 242 -24.36 3.73 3.22
C GLU A 242 -24.14 3.11 4.61
N GLN A 243 -23.58 1.88 4.66
CA GLN A 243 -23.24 1.19 5.91
C GLN A 243 -22.26 1.99 6.77
N LEU A 244 -21.42 2.85 6.17
CA LEU A 244 -20.51 3.76 6.88
C LEU A 244 -21.26 4.69 7.85
N VAL A 245 -22.51 5.04 7.54
CA VAL A 245 -23.35 5.91 8.36
C VAL A 245 -23.96 5.16 9.54
N LEU A 246 -24.11 3.84 9.45
CA LEU A 246 -24.71 3.01 10.49
C LEU A 246 -23.72 2.64 11.59
N THR A 247 -22.43 2.59 11.27
CA THR A 247 -21.34 2.33 12.22
C THR A 247 -20.88 3.60 12.95
N GLY A 248 -21.05 4.77 12.33
CA GLY A 248 -20.71 6.07 12.90
C GLY A 248 -21.77 6.57 13.87
N GLY A 249 -21.44 6.69 15.16
CA GLY A 249 -22.31 7.30 16.19
C GLY A 249 -22.64 8.79 15.94
N GLY A 250 -22.57 9.64 16.96
CA GLY A 250 -23.02 11.05 16.92
C GLY A 250 -22.43 11.98 15.82
N GLY A 251 -21.51 11.52 14.98
CA GLY A 251 -20.92 12.23 13.83
C GLY A 251 -21.52 11.88 12.45
N GLY A 252 -22.70 11.25 12.40
CA GLY A 252 -23.28 10.69 11.17
C GLY A 252 -23.40 11.65 9.97
N ALA A 253 -23.44 12.97 10.15
CA ALA A 253 -23.48 13.93 9.03
C ALA A 253 -22.16 14.01 8.25
N VAL A 254 -21.01 13.96 8.95
CA VAL A 254 -19.68 14.03 8.32
C VAL A 254 -19.40 12.72 7.58
N LEU A 255 -19.63 11.59 8.23
CA LEU A 255 -19.42 10.27 7.62
C LEU A 255 -20.37 10.04 6.43
N ARG A 256 -21.61 10.55 6.50
CA ARG A 256 -22.54 10.54 5.36
C ARG A 256 -21.98 11.31 4.16
N SER A 257 -21.21 12.38 4.38
CA SER A 257 -20.57 13.10 3.28
C SER A 257 -19.48 12.29 2.57
N LEU A 258 -19.05 11.14 3.10
CA LEU A 258 -18.08 10.27 2.47
C LEU A 258 -18.72 9.14 1.67
N VAL A 259 -20.04 8.96 1.75
CA VAL A 259 -20.73 7.90 1.00
C VAL A 259 -20.50 8.10 -0.50
N TYR A 260 -19.99 7.05 -1.13
CA TYR A 260 -19.70 7.01 -2.56
C TYR A 260 -20.70 6.10 -3.26
N GLU A 261 -21.58 6.71 -4.05
CA GLU A 261 -22.55 5.97 -4.87
C GLU A 261 -21.96 5.73 -6.27
N PRO A 262 -21.79 4.47 -6.70
CA PRO A 262 -21.31 4.18 -8.04
C PRO A 262 -22.36 4.59 -9.07
N ASP A 263 -21.93 5.29 -10.13
CA ASP A 263 -22.81 5.61 -11.25
C ASP A 263 -23.06 4.38 -12.16
N ALA A 264 -24.02 4.53 -13.09
CA ALA A 264 -24.37 3.46 -14.02
C ALA A 264 -23.19 3.04 -14.92
N ALA A 265 -22.29 3.97 -15.26
CA ALA A 265 -21.15 3.69 -16.12
C ALA A 265 -20.11 2.80 -15.42
N LEU A 266 -19.84 3.08 -14.14
CA LEU A 266 -19.02 2.27 -13.25
C LEU A 266 -19.66 0.90 -13.02
N ALA A 267 -20.97 0.83 -12.76
CA ALA A 267 -21.67 -0.45 -12.61
C ALA A 267 -21.56 -1.33 -13.89
N ASP A 268 -21.76 -0.74 -15.06
CA ASP A 268 -21.61 -1.43 -16.35
C ASP A 268 -20.16 -1.85 -16.62
N MET A 269 -19.18 -1.05 -16.21
CA MET A 269 -17.76 -1.40 -16.31
C MET A 269 -17.42 -2.62 -15.45
N LEU A 270 -17.84 -2.63 -14.17
CA LEU A 270 -17.62 -3.75 -13.26
C LEU A 270 -18.30 -5.04 -13.78
N ASN A 271 -19.52 -4.92 -14.30
CA ASN A 271 -20.23 -6.05 -14.88
C ASN A 271 -19.51 -6.61 -16.12
N ARG A 272 -19.04 -5.75 -17.02
CA ARG A 272 -18.23 -6.18 -18.18
C ARG A 272 -16.95 -6.88 -17.76
N PHE A 273 -16.24 -6.35 -16.78
CA PHE A 273 -15.04 -6.97 -16.24
C PHE A 273 -15.31 -8.39 -15.73
N ILE A 274 -16.40 -8.59 -14.97
CA ILE A 274 -16.79 -9.93 -14.48
C ILE A 274 -17.09 -10.88 -15.64
N GLN A 275 -17.82 -10.43 -16.65
CA GLN A 275 -18.15 -11.25 -17.82
C GLN A 275 -16.91 -11.67 -18.62
N GLU A 276 -15.91 -10.79 -18.71
CA GLU A 276 -14.69 -11.03 -19.50
C GLU A 276 -13.66 -11.89 -18.76
N PHE A 277 -13.43 -11.62 -17.48
CA PHE A 277 -12.31 -12.22 -16.74
C PHE A 277 -12.70 -13.32 -15.75
N VAL A 278 -13.97 -13.38 -15.32
CA VAL A 278 -14.44 -14.38 -14.34
C VAL A 278 -15.18 -15.51 -15.05
N PHE A 279 -16.08 -15.18 -15.97
CA PHE A 279 -16.89 -16.17 -16.71
C PHE A 279 -16.26 -16.54 -18.06
N VAL A 280 -15.02 -17.03 -18.03
CA VAL A 280 -14.30 -17.47 -19.22
C VAL A 280 -14.71 -18.90 -19.60
N HIS A 281 -15.03 -19.13 -20.88
CA HIS A 281 -15.14 -20.49 -21.40
C HIS A 281 -13.74 -21.11 -21.46
N HIS A 282 -13.42 -21.96 -20.49
CA HIS A 282 -12.29 -22.86 -20.62
C HIS A 282 -12.60 -23.86 -21.74
N ASN A 283 -12.15 -23.58 -22.96
CA ASN A 283 -11.96 -24.64 -23.93
C ASN A 283 -10.93 -25.60 -23.30
N TYR A 284 -11.37 -26.81 -22.97
CA TYR A 284 -10.53 -27.91 -22.50
C TYR A 284 -9.63 -28.45 -23.63
N ASP A 285 -8.99 -27.55 -24.39
CA ASP A 285 -8.06 -27.90 -25.44
C ASP A 285 -6.67 -27.49 -24.95
N GLY A 286 -5.91 -28.49 -24.51
CA GLY A 286 -4.64 -28.35 -23.79
C GLY A 286 -3.52 -27.65 -24.56
N SER A 287 -3.56 -26.33 -24.64
CA SER A 287 -2.43 -25.51 -25.10
C SER A 287 -2.10 -24.41 -24.09
N VAL A 288 -0.84 -24.46 -23.65
CA VAL A 288 -0.12 -23.63 -22.69
C VAL A 288 -0.40 -22.12 -22.86
N TRP A 289 -0.63 -21.47 -21.73
CA TRP A 289 -0.79 -20.03 -21.53
C TRP A 289 0.28 -19.20 -22.26
N GLY A 290 -0.12 -18.55 -23.35
CA GLY A 290 0.61 -17.45 -23.98
C GLY A 290 0.00 -16.11 -23.56
N THR A 291 0.84 -15.23 -23.03
CA THR A 291 0.52 -13.87 -22.62
C THR A 291 -0.19 -13.06 -23.71
N SER A 292 -1.38 -12.55 -23.40
CA SER A 292 -1.97 -11.42 -24.11
C SER A 292 -2.73 -10.54 -23.11
N PHE A 293 -1.98 -9.64 -22.46
CA PHE A 293 -2.55 -8.40 -21.94
C PHE A 293 -2.91 -7.54 -23.16
N GLY A 294 -4.15 -7.67 -23.63
CA GLY A 294 -4.70 -6.85 -24.71
C GLY A 294 -5.05 -5.45 -24.21
N LYS A 295 -4.63 -4.44 -24.95
CA LYS A 295 -4.97 -3.02 -24.78
C LYS A 295 -6.48 -2.82 -24.60
N TRP A 296 -6.87 -2.11 -23.56
CA TRP A 296 -8.22 -1.55 -23.42
C TRP A 296 -8.36 -0.39 -24.41
N ASP A 297 -9.15 -0.55 -25.47
CA ASP A 297 -9.41 0.50 -26.46
C ASP A 297 -10.73 1.22 -26.12
N SER A 298 -10.66 2.50 -25.79
CA SER A 298 -11.77 3.32 -25.27
C SER A 298 -12.78 3.79 -26.33
N LYS A 299 -12.78 3.21 -27.53
CA LYS A 299 -13.66 3.61 -28.64
C LYS A 299 -14.67 2.54 -29.01
N SER A 300 -15.71 2.40 -28.19
CA SER A 300 -16.96 1.77 -28.65
C SER A 300 -18.19 2.43 -28.03
N ASN A 301 -18.33 3.74 -28.22
CA ASN A 301 -19.62 4.43 -28.06
C ASN A 301 -19.98 5.13 -29.38
N GLY A 302 -20.65 4.38 -30.25
CA GLY A 302 -21.40 4.92 -31.39
C GLY A 302 -22.90 4.66 -31.15
N PRO A 303 -23.79 5.65 -31.39
CA PRO A 303 -25.20 5.48 -31.12
C PRO A 303 -25.82 4.48 -32.10
N ARG A 304 -26.50 3.46 -31.58
CA ARG A 304 -27.36 2.59 -32.38
C ARG A 304 -28.61 3.37 -32.80
N THR A 305 -28.64 3.82 -34.05
CA THR A 305 -29.88 4.28 -34.70
C THR A 305 -30.75 3.08 -35.05
N LYS A 306 -31.97 3.11 -34.51
CA LYS A 306 -33.23 2.38 -34.83
C LYS A 306 -33.14 1.06 -35.59
#